data_AF-A0A6B2CWH1-F1
#
_entry.id   AF-A0A6B2CWH1-F1
#
_cell.length_a   1.000
_cell.length_b   1.000
_cell.length_c   1.000
_cell.angle_alpha   90.00
_cell.angle_beta   90.00
_cell.angle_gamma   90.00
#
_symmetry.space_group_name_H-M   'P 1'
#
loop_
_entity.id
_entity.type
_entity.pdbx_description
1 polymer ?
#
loop_
_entity_poly.entity_id
_entity_poly.type
_entity_poly.pdbx_seq_one_letter_code
_entity_poly.pdbx_strand_id
1 'polypeptide(L)'
;ERLGYWGVVEVFHGDGRRGLERHAPFDAAIVTAAASGIPRTLVDQLRDGGVLVIPVEEGAGQVLYRVVKRGEKIEKRAITYVLFVPLREG
;
A
#
# COMPACT_ATOMS: atom_id res chain seq x y z
N GLU A 1 28.73 -10.57 8.35
CA GLU A 1 27.59 -11.27 7.71
C GLU A 1 26.79 -10.25 6.89
N ARG A 2 26.37 -10.56 5.65
CA ARG A 2 25.67 -9.62 4.75
C ARG A 2 24.19 -9.99 4.70
N LEU A 3 23.30 -9.03 4.99
CA LEU A 3 21.85 -9.25 5.22
C LEU A 3 21.01 -9.79 4.02
N GLY A 4 21.64 -10.22 2.92
CA GLY A 4 20.93 -10.89 1.81
C GLY A 4 20.15 -10.01 0.83
N TYR A 5 20.06 -8.69 1.03
CA TYR A 5 19.22 -7.80 0.20
C TYR A 5 19.72 -7.52 -1.23
N TRP A 6 20.97 -7.85 -1.53
CA TRP A 6 21.59 -7.48 -2.80
C TRP A 6 21.05 -8.30 -3.98
N GLY A 7 20.59 -7.61 -5.03
CA GLY A 7 20.06 -8.23 -6.25
C GLY A 7 18.60 -8.66 -6.17
N VAL A 8 17.94 -8.48 -5.02
CA VAL A 8 16.52 -8.81 -4.80
C VAL A 8 15.70 -7.64 -4.23
N VAL A 9 16.37 -6.54 -3.86
CA VAL A 9 15.73 -5.30 -3.40
C VAL A 9 16.19 -4.14 -4.28
N GLU A 10 15.22 -3.39 -4.79
CA GLU A 10 15.44 -2.11 -5.46
C GLU A 10 14.81 -0.99 -4.64
N VAL A 11 15.51 0.15 -4.54
CA VAL A 11 15.07 1.31 -3.76
C VAL A 11 14.82 2.47 -4.70
N PHE A 12 13.67 3.12 -4.54
CA PHE A 12 13.26 4.26 -5.36
C PHE A 12 12.97 5.47 -4.50
N HIS A 13 13.47 6.63 -4.93
CA HIS A 13 13.12 7.91 -4.35
C HIS A 13 11.95 8.53 -5.11
N GLY A 14 10.86 8.82 -4.42
CA GLY A 14 9.67 9.43 -5.00
C GLY A 14 8.48 9.42 -4.05
N ASP A 15 7.34 9.90 -4.55
CA ASP A 15 6.08 9.94 -3.82
C ASP A 15 5.37 8.58 -3.87
N GLY A 16 5.34 7.89 -2.73
CA GLY A 16 4.72 6.57 -2.58
C GLY A 16 3.22 6.53 -2.93
N ARG A 17 2.50 7.66 -2.95
CA ARG A 17 1.09 7.72 -3.36
C ARG A 17 0.90 7.40 -4.85
N ARG A 18 1.92 7.66 -5.66
CA ARG A 18 1.92 7.36 -7.10
C ARG A 18 2.25 5.89 -7.39
N GLY A 19 2.69 5.14 -6.37
CA GLY A 19 3.19 3.79 -6.55
C GLY A 19 4.40 3.76 -7.47
N LEU A 20 4.52 2.68 -8.24
CA LEU A 20 5.65 2.42 -9.11
C LEU A 20 5.17 1.75 -10.41
N GLU A 21 4.44 2.51 -11.21
CA GLU A 21 3.74 2.04 -12.40
C GLU A 21 4.59 1.21 -13.36
N ARG A 22 5.87 1.59 -13.58
CA ARG A 22 6.78 0.85 -14.47
C ARG A 22 7.10 -0.59 -14.03
N HIS A 23 6.78 -0.95 -12.79
CA HIS A 23 6.95 -2.30 -12.24
C HIS A 23 5.63 -2.99 -11.90
N ALA A 24 4.50 -2.31 -12.12
CA ALA A 24 3.19 -2.93 -12.00
C ALA A 24 3.00 -3.99 -13.12
N PRO A 25 2.15 -5.00 -12.89
CA PRO A 25 1.31 -5.20 -11.72
C PRO A 25 2.05 -5.87 -10.54
N PHE A 26 1.65 -5.51 -9.32
CA PHE A 26 2.14 -6.13 -8.09
C PHE A 26 1.19 -7.20 -7.56
N ASP A 27 1.77 -8.27 -7.02
CA ASP A 27 1.04 -9.31 -6.29
C ASP A 27 0.54 -8.80 -4.92
N ALA A 28 1.39 -8.01 -4.27
CA ALA A 28 1.08 -7.37 -3.01
C ALA A 28 1.76 -6.01 -2.89
N ALA A 29 1.12 -5.09 -2.18
CA ALA A 29 1.67 -3.80 -1.78
C ALA A 29 1.42 -3.61 -0.28
N ILE A 30 2.42 -3.06 0.40
CA ILE A 30 2.31 -2.63 1.80
C ILE A 30 2.63 -1.15 1.90
N VAL A 31 1.75 -0.40 2.54
CA VAL A 31 1.95 1.01 2.84
C VAL A 31 2.23 1.12 4.33
N THR A 32 3.37 1.68 4.68
CA THR A 32 3.84 1.81 6.08
C THR A 32 3.71 3.25 6.60
N ALA A 33 2.71 3.98 6.11
CA ALA A 33 2.34 5.33 6.52
C ALA A 33 0.83 5.54 6.34
N ALA A 34 0.18 6.21 7.29
CA ALA A 34 -1.27 6.38 7.30
C ALA A 34 -1.75 7.29 6.17
N ALA A 35 -2.59 6.78 5.29
CA ALA A 35 -3.19 7.56 4.21
C ALA A 35 -4.56 8.11 4.62
N SER A 36 -4.94 9.28 4.12
CA SER A 36 -6.28 9.87 4.34
C SER A 36 -7.41 9.04 3.70
N GLY A 37 -7.06 8.15 2.77
CA GLY A 37 -7.94 7.21 2.11
C GLY A 37 -7.13 6.15 1.36
N ILE A 38 -7.78 5.13 0.82
CA ILE A 38 -7.09 4.13 -0.01
C ILE A 38 -6.79 4.74 -1.38
N PRO A 39 -5.52 4.95 -1.77
CA PRO A 39 -5.19 5.57 -3.05
C PRO A 39 -5.55 4.62 -4.20
N ARG A 40 -6.38 5.09 -5.14
CA ARG A 40 -6.81 4.28 -6.30
C ARG A 40 -5.62 3.89 -7.18
N THR A 41 -4.63 4.78 -7.32
CA THR A 41 -3.36 4.55 -8.01
C THR A 41 -2.65 3.28 -7.54
N LEU A 42 -2.61 3.02 -6.22
CA LEU A 42 -1.97 1.84 -5.65
C LEU A 42 -2.78 0.57 -5.91
N VAL A 43 -4.11 0.67 -5.85
CA VAL A 43 -5.02 -0.44 -6.17
C VAL A 43 -4.91 -0.82 -7.65
N ASP A 44 -4.88 0.16 -8.55
CA ASP A 44 -4.84 -0.07 -9.99
C ASP A 44 -3.54 -0.78 -10.40
N GLN A 45 -2.45 -0.51 -9.69
CA GLN A 45 -1.15 -1.18 -9.87
C GLN A 45 -1.08 -2.60 -9.28
N LEU A 46 -2.13 -3.11 -8.63
CA LEU A 46 -2.20 -4.53 -8.24
C LEU A 46 -2.69 -5.39 -9.43
N ARG A 47 -2.23 -6.64 -9.49
CA ARG A 47 -2.89 -7.67 -10.33
C ARG A 47 -4.28 -7.98 -9.79
N ASP A 48 -5.12 -8.62 -10.60
CA ASP A 48 -6.38 -9.18 -10.07
C ASP A 48 -6.10 -10.22 -8.99
N GLY A 49 -6.84 -10.15 -7.88
CA GLY A 49 -6.56 -10.91 -6.66
C GLY A 49 -5.36 -10.43 -5.83
N GLY A 50 -4.65 -9.39 -6.29
CA GLY A 50 -3.55 -8.77 -5.54
C GLY A 50 -4.03 -8.08 -4.25
N VAL A 51 -3.12 -7.93 -3.29
CA VAL A 51 -3.44 -7.45 -1.94
C VAL A 51 -2.73 -6.14 -1.61
N LEU A 52 -3.46 -5.15 -1.13
CA LEU A 52 -2.91 -3.94 -0.50
C LEU A 52 -3.17 -3.99 1.01
N VAL A 53 -2.11 -3.81 1.81
CA VAL A 53 -2.21 -3.58 3.25
C VAL A 53 -1.83 -2.12 3.53
N ILE A 54 -2.76 -1.37 4.12
CA ILE A 54 -2.61 0.08 4.27
C ILE A 54 -3.29 0.59 5.56
N PRO A 55 -2.59 1.36 6.40
CA PRO A 55 -3.22 2.13 7.46
C PRO A 55 -3.96 3.33 6.85
N VAL A 56 -5.21 3.51 7.25
CA VAL A 56 -6.08 4.60 6.75
C VAL A 56 -6.61 5.40 7.93
N GLU A 57 -6.59 6.72 7.81
CA GLU A 57 -7.20 7.63 8.78
C GLU A 57 -8.74 7.42 8.80
N GLU A 58 -9.30 7.21 9.98
CA GLU A 58 -10.74 6.97 10.15
C GLU A 58 -11.22 7.53 11.49
N GLY A 59 -12.10 8.54 11.42
CA GLY A 59 -12.57 9.27 12.59
C GLY A 59 -11.41 9.93 13.36
N ALA A 60 -11.28 9.59 14.64
CA ALA A 60 -10.22 10.10 15.51
C ALA A 60 -8.95 9.21 15.54
N GLY A 61 -8.88 8.17 14.71
CA GLY A 61 -7.78 7.20 14.74
C GLY A 61 -7.39 6.69 13.36
N GLN A 62 -6.70 5.54 13.33
CA GLN A 62 -6.29 4.89 12.10
C GLN A 62 -6.65 3.40 12.17
N VAL A 63 -7.11 2.86 11.05
CA VAL A 63 -7.44 1.44 10.90
C VAL A 63 -6.55 0.83 9.83
N LEU A 64 -5.94 -0.31 10.15
CA LEU A 64 -5.22 -1.12 9.18
C LEU A 64 -6.22 -1.88 8.33
N TYR A 65 -6.18 -1.64 7.02
CA TYR A 65 -7.03 -2.30 6.05
C TYR A 65 -6.26 -3.32 5.22
N ARG A 66 -6.91 -4.46 4.97
CA ARG A 66 -6.57 -5.36 3.88
C ARG A 66 -7.55 -5.13 2.74
N VAL A 67 -7.03 -4.80 1.56
CA VAL A 67 -7.79 -4.55 0.34
C VAL A 67 -7.39 -5.60 -0.70
N VAL A 68 -8.36 -6.26 -1.32
CA VAL A 68 -8.12 -7.22 -2.40
C VAL A 68 -8.74 -6.67 -3.68
N LYS A 69 -7.97 -6.64 -4.77
CA LYS A 69 -8.49 -6.28 -6.10
C LYS A 69 -9.31 -7.42 -6.68
N ARG A 70 -10.49 -7.10 -7.24
CA ARG A 70 -11.41 -8.01 -7.92
C ARG A 70 -11.88 -7.36 -9.22
N GLY A 71 -11.11 -7.50 -10.28
CA GLY A 71 -11.28 -6.76 -11.53
C GLY A 71 -11.25 -5.26 -11.27
N GLU A 72 -12.37 -4.58 -11.54
CA GLU A 72 -12.52 -3.13 -11.32
C GLU A 72 -12.95 -2.75 -9.89
N LYS A 73 -13.33 -3.75 -9.08
CA LYS A 73 -13.82 -3.58 -7.71
C LYS A 73 -12.74 -3.89 -6.69
N ILE A 74 -12.99 -3.49 -5.44
CA ILE A 74 -12.18 -3.84 -4.30
C ILE A 74 -13.00 -4.49 -3.20
N GLU A 75 -12.42 -5.49 -2.55
CA GLU A 75 -12.90 -6.06 -1.28
C GLU A 75 -12.05 -5.49 -0.15
N LYS A 76 -12.65 -4.63 0.69
CA LYS A 76 -11.98 -3.98 1.82
C LYS A 76 -12.36 -4.66 3.13
N ARG A 77 -11.38 -5.02 3.95
CA ARG A 77 -11.57 -5.59 5.30
C ARG A 77 -10.74 -4.81 6.33
N ALA A 78 -11.42 -4.26 7.34
CA ALA A 78 -10.77 -3.70 8.53
C ALA A 78 -10.12 -4.83 9.35
N ILE A 79 -8.87 -4.61 9.79
CA ILE A 79 -8.11 -5.59 10.57
C ILE A 79 -8.05 -5.17 12.04
N THR A 80 -7.46 -4.01 12.33
CA THR A 80 -7.26 -3.49 13.69
C THR A 80 -6.97 -2.00 13.67
N TYR A 81 -7.12 -1.34 14.82
CA TYR A 81 -6.58 -0.01 15.04
C TYR A 81 -5.05 -0.03 15.10
N VAL A 82 -4.42 1.01 14.58
CA VAL A 82 -2.96 1.17 14.52
C VAL A 82 -2.56 2.63 14.72
N LEU A 83 -1.27 2.90 14.85
CA LEU A 83 -0.71 4.25 14.91
C LEU A 83 0.56 4.34 14.06
N PHE A 84 0.43 4.94 12.88
CA PHE A 84 1.49 5.20 11.91
C PHE A 84 1.64 6.70 11.68
N VAL A 85 2.84 7.11 11.22
CA VAL A 85 3.08 8.46 10.71
C VAL A 85 2.26 8.72 9.44
N PRO A 86 1.88 9.98 9.13
CA PRO A 86 1.07 10.29 7.95
C PRO A 86 1.85 10.07 6.64
N LEU A 87 1.15 9.58 5.62
CA LEU A 87 1.64 9.50 4.25
C LEU A 87 1.61 10.90 3.63
N ARG A 88 2.79 11.45 3.40
CA ARG A 88 2.94 12.84 2.95
C ARG A 88 2.86 12.97 1.45
N GLU A 89 2.44 14.16 1.02
CA GLU A 89 2.68 14.63 -0.33
C GLU A 89 4.16 14.98 -0.52
N GLY A 90 4.70 14.64 -1.68
CA GLY A 90 6.06 14.98 -2.11
C GLY A 90 6.07 15.64 -3.48
#